data_AF-A0A927ARR0-F1
#
_entry.id   AF-A0A927ARR0-F1
#
_cell.length_a   1.000
_cell.length_b   1.000
_cell.length_c   1.000
_cell.angle_alpha   90.00
_cell.angle_beta   90.00
_cell.angle_gamma   90.00
#
_symmetry.space_group_name_H-M   'P 1'
#
loop_
_entity.id
_entity.type
_entity.pdbx_description
1 polymer ?
#
loop_
_entity_poly.entity_id
_entity_poly.type
_entity_poly.pdbx_seq_one_letter_code
_entity_poly.pdbx_strand_id
1 'polypeptide(L)'
;MTDEQLKSILGVEETMQMLQFRESIKSQMTPELWEQNMNTHKTSINMLRGHRPHLSPVEAATEIVLALDADKKLDPDEREMWKALVVVAAFEMQEFD
;
A
#
# COMPACT_ATOMS: atom_id res chain seq x y z
N MET A 1 -1.68 -30.86 11.11
CA MET A 1 -1.41 -29.56 10.47
C MET A 1 -0.20 -28.97 11.17
N THR A 2 0.89 -28.72 10.44
CA THR A 2 2.14 -28.17 11.00
C THR A 2 2.12 -26.64 10.98
N ASP A 3 2.97 -26.00 11.79
CA ASP A 3 3.08 -24.53 11.84
C ASP A 3 3.44 -23.92 10.47
N GLU A 4 4.18 -24.65 9.63
CA GLU A 4 4.50 -24.25 8.25
C GLU A 4 3.26 -24.26 7.35
N GLN A 5 2.36 -25.24 7.52
CA GLN A 5 1.09 -25.30 6.79
C GLN A 5 0.16 -24.17 7.21
N LEU A 6 0.11 -23.85 8.51
CA LEU A 6 -0.66 -22.72 9.03
C LEU A 6 -0.15 -21.37 8.49
N LYS A 7 1.16 -21.13 8.52
CA LYS A 7 1.76 -19.90 7.95
C LYS A 7 1.52 -19.78 6.45
N SER A 8 1.59 -20.89 5.72
CA SER A 8 1.30 -20.90 4.28
C SER A 8 -0.17 -20.57 3.99
N ILE A 9 -1.11 -21.07 4.80
CA ILE A 9 -2.55 -20.76 4.65
C ILE A 9 -2.81 -19.29 4.97
N LEU A 10 -2.26 -18.78 6.08
CA LEU A 10 -2.42 -17.39 6.49
C LEU A 10 -1.84 -16.42 5.45
N GLY A 11 -0.64 -16.73 4.91
CA GLY A 11 -0.05 -15.91 3.86
C GLY A 11 -0.88 -15.87 2.56
N VAL A 12 -1.47 -17.00 2.16
CA VAL A 12 -2.35 -17.05 0.98
C VAL A 12 -3.63 -16.23 1.20
N GLU A 13 -4.22 -16.33 2.39
CA GLU A 13 -5.43 -15.58 2.74
C GLU A 13 -5.16 -14.07 2.74
N GLU A 14 -4.06 -13.63 3.36
CA GLU A 14 -3.62 -12.23 3.38
C GLU A 14 -3.39 -11.68 1.96
N THR A 15 -2.69 -12.44 1.10
CA THR A 15 -2.50 -12.06 -0.31
C THR A 15 -3.83 -11.93 -1.05
N MET A 16 -4.76 -12.88 -0.85
CA MET A 16 -6.08 -12.82 -1.50
C MET A 16 -6.90 -11.61 -1.05
N GLN A 17 -6.88 -11.28 0.24
CA GLN A 17 -7.55 -10.09 0.78
C GLN A 17 -6.97 -8.81 0.18
N MET A 18 -5.64 -8.73 0.06
CA MET A 18 -4.98 -7.57 -0.56
C MET A 18 -5.30 -7.41 -2.04
N LEU A 19 -5.37 -8.51 -2.80
CA LEU A 19 -5.79 -8.46 -4.20
C LEU A 19 -7.24 -7.98 -4.36
N GLN A 20 -8.15 -8.47 -3.52
CA GLN A 20 -9.55 -8.03 -3.52
C GLN A 20 -9.67 -6.54 -3.15
N PHE A 21 -8.92 -6.10 -2.12
CA PHE A 21 -8.87 -4.71 -1.71
C PHE A 21 -8.37 -3.81 -2.84
N ARG A 22 -7.27 -4.19 -3.51
CA ARG A 22 -6.74 -3.50 -4.67
C ARG A 22 -7.78 -3.35 -5.78
N GLU A 23 -8.44 -4.43 -6.18
CA GLU A 23 -9.45 -4.38 -7.25
C GLU A 23 -10.64 -3.50 -6.85
N SER A 24 -11.05 -3.52 -5.58
CA SER A 24 -12.11 -2.66 -5.05
C SER A 24 -11.75 -1.16 -5.10
N ILE A 25 -10.50 -0.79 -4.85
CA ILE A 25 -10.05 0.60 -4.99
C ILE A 25 -9.97 0.96 -6.48
N LYS A 26 -9.34 0.10 -7.28
CA LYS A 26 -9.13 0.31 -8.71
C LYS A 26 -10.43 0.49 -9.48
N SER A 27 -11.50 -0.24 -9.13
CA SER A 27 -12.81 -0.12 -9.78
C SER A 27 -13.50 1.24 -9.60
N GLN A 28 -13.03 2.06 -8.64
CA GLN A 28 -13.58 3.40 -8.39
C GLN A 28 -12.93 4.48 -9.26
N MET A 29 -11.95 4.12 -10.10
CA MET A 29 -11.12 5.07 -10.85
C MET A 29 -11.05 4.69 -12.34
N THR A 30 -10.74 5.65 -13.20
CA THR A 30 -10.36 5.32 -14.58
C THR A 30 -8.98 4.65 -14.59
N PRO A 31 -8.65 3.85 -15.62
CA PRO A 31 -7.32 3.24 -15.74
C PRO A 31 -6.16 4.26 -15.69
N GLU A 32 -6.34 5.43 -16.29
CA GLU A 32 -5.33 6.49 -16.33
C GLU A 32 -5.11 7.11 -14.95
N LEU A 33 -6.21 7.38 -14.22
CA LEU A 33 -6.13 7.91 -12.86
C LEU A 33 -5.51 6.90 -11.90
N TRP A 34 -5.84 5.62 -12.06
CA TRP A 34 -5.20 4.53 -11.32
C TRP A 34 -3.69 4.52 -11.51
N GLU A 35 -3.23 4.52 -12.77
CA GLU A 35 -1.80 4.51 -13.10
C GLU A 35 -1.07 5.75 -12.55
N GLN A 36 -1.67 6.93 -12.70
CA GLN A 36 -1.13 8.17 -12.15
C GLN A 36 -0.97 8.09 -10.62
N ASN A 37 -1.99 7.60 -9.91
CA ASN A 37 -1.95 7.47 -8.45
C ASN A 37 -0.90 6.45 -8.01
N MET A 38 -0.84 5.28 -8.65
CA MET A 38 0.17 4.26 -8.35
C MET A 38 1.58 4.80 -8.56
N ASN A 39 1.84 5.47 -9.68
CA ASN A 39 3.16 6.06 -9.94
C ASN A 39 3.52 7.14 -8.91
N THR A 40 2.56 7.97 -8.51
CA THR A 40 2.76 9.02 -7.51
C THR A 40 3.15 8.42 -6.16
N HIS A 41 2.37 7.46 -5.64
CA HIS A 41 2.64 6.89 -4.32
C HIS A 41 3.88 5.99 -4.29
N LYS A 42 4.16 5.22 -5.36
CA LYS A 42 5.42 4.48 -5.49
C LYS A 42 6.63 5.41 -5.47
N THR A 43 6.51 6.58 -6.11
CA THR A 43 7.54 7.61 -6.06
C THR A 43 7.72 8.14 -4.65
N SER A 44 6.65 8.47 -3.92
CA SER A 44 6.73 8.91 -2.52
C SER A 44 7.38 7.87 -1.60
N ILE A 45 7.03 6.60 -1.76
CA ILE A 45 7.66 5.48 -1.03
C ILE A 45 9.15 5.42 -1.33
N ASN A 46 9.54 5.48 -2.61
CA ASN A 46 10.95 5.46 -3.01
C ASN A 46 11.73 6.69 -2.55
N MET A 47 11.11 7.88 -2.50
CA MET A 47 11.75 9.07 -1.93
C MET A 47 12.07 8.85 -0.45
N LEU A 48 11.13 8.31 0.33
CA LEU A 48 11.37 8.00 1.74
C LEU A 48 12.46 6.95 1.91
N ARG A 49 12.43 5.87 1.11
CA ARG A 49 13.49 4.85 1.08
C ARG A 49 14.85 5.44 0.67
N GLY A 50 14.88 6.44 -0.21
CA GLY A 50 16.12 7.17 -0.55
C GLY A 50 16.74 7.88 0.65
N HIS A 51 15.91 8.38 1.57
CA HIS A 51 16.37 8.96 2.85
C HIS A 51 16.60 7.91 3.94
N ARG A 52 15.91 6.77 3.88
CA ARG A 52 16.00 5.65 4.84
C ARG A 52 16.14 4.32 4.10
N PRO A 53 17.35 3.99 3.60
CA PRO A 53 17.54 2.88 2.66
C PRO A 53 17.28 1.48 3.23
N HIS A 54 17.18 1.35 4.56
CA HIS A 54 16.94 0.08 5.23
C HIS A 54 15.45 -0.28 5.30
N LEU A 55 14.54 0.64 4.96
CA LEU A 55 13.11 0.37 4.98
C LEU A 55 12.69 -0.46 3.76
N SER A 56 11.96 -1.53 4.03
CA SER A 56 11.15 -2.19 3.01
C SER A 56 10.05 -1.24 2.48
N PRO A 57 9.47 -1.52 1.30
CA PRO A 57 8.34 -0.74 0.79
C PRO A 57 7.19 -0.62 1.78
N VAL A 58 6.86 -1.69 2.52
CA VAL A 58 5.78 -1.71 3.52
C VAL A 58 6.09 -0.86 4.74
N GLU A 59 7.33 -0.92 5.25
CA GLU A 59 7.72 -0.07 6.40
C GLU A 59 7.71 1.41 6.01
N ALA A 60 8.20 1.76 4.82
CA ALA A 60 8.14 3.12 4.30
C ALA A 60 6.69 3.60 4.10
N ALA A 61 5.81 2.76 3.56
CA ALA A 61 4.40 3.07 3.42
C ALA A 61 3.69 3.25 4.77
N THR A 62 4.05 2.45 5.78
CA THR A 62 3.54 2.59 7.14
C THR A 62 3.85 3.97 7.72
N GLU A 63 5.07 4.49 7.52
CA GLU A 63 5.42 5.84 7.95
C GLU A 63 4.60 6.92 7.23
N ILE A 64 4.35 6.76 5.94
CA ILE A 64 3.51 7.68 5.16
C ILE A 64 2.06 7.65 5.68
N VAL A 65 1.51 6.46 5.96
CA VAL A 65 0.16 6.31 6.55
C VAL A 65 0.07 7.00 7.91
N LEU A 66 1.07 6.84 8.77
CA LEU A 66 1.13 7.51 10.07
C LEU A 66 1.18 9.05 9.93
N ALA A 67 1.90 9.55 8.93
CA ALA A 67 1.94 10.98 8.63
C ALA A 67 0.58 11.50 8.13
N LEU A 68 -0.12 10.72 7.29
CA LEU A 68 -1.48 11.03 6.85
C LEU A 68 -2.45 11.02 8.03
N ASP A 69 -2.38 10.05 8.94
CA ASP A 69 -3.18 9.98 10.17
C ASP A 69 -3.01 11.21 11.06
N ALA A 70 -1.78 11.71 11.16
CA ALA A 70 -1.47 12.90 11.94
C ALA A 70 -1.98 14.19 11.26
N ASP A 71 -2.21 14.18 9.94
CA ASP A 71 -2.74 15.33 9.21
C ASP A 71 -4.25 15.47 9.41
N LYS A 72 -4.63 16.51 10.16
CA LYS A 72 -6.03 16.87 10.45
C LYS A 72 -6.60 17.93 9.49
N LYS A 73 -5.81 18.38 8.51
CA LYS A 73 -6.22 19.39 7.53
C LYS A 73 -6.84 18.78 6.29
N LEU A 74 -6.49 17.53 5.99
CA LEU A 74 -7.09 16.76 4.90
C LEU A 74 -8.52 16.38 5.24
N ASP A 75 -9.36 16.32 4.21
CA ASP A 75 -10.68 15.72 4.32
C ASP A 75 -10.54 14.25 4.76
N PRO A 76 -11.37 13.75 5.70
CA PRO A 76 -11.26 12.39 6.19
C PRO A 76 -11.36 11.33 5.10
N ASP A 77 -12.25 11.49 4.11
CA ASP A 77 -12.46 10.51 3.06
C ASP A 77 -11.30 10.51 2.07
N GLU A 78 -10.80 11.70 1.72
CA GLU A 78 -9.58 11.86 0.90
C GLU A 78 -8.37 11.21 1.58
N ARG A 79 -8.22 11.43 2.88
CA ARG A 79 -7.12 10.86 3.66
C ARG A 79 -7.19 9.33 3.72
N GLU A 80 -8.36 8.74 3.95
CA GLU A 80 -8.52 7.28 3.93
C GLU A 80 -8.23 6.69 2.55
N MET A 81 -8.66 7.37 1.48
CA MET A 81 -8.33 6.97 0.11
C MET A 81 -6.81 7.00 -0.14
N TRP A 82 -6.11 8.06 0.29
CA TRP A 82 -4.66 8.16 0.11
C TRP A 82 -3.90 7.09 0.89
N LYS A 83 -4.33 6.78 2.13
CA LYS A 83 -3.76 5.66 2.88
C LYS A 83 -3.93 4.34 2.13
N ALA A 84 -5.13 4.07 1.61
CA ALA A 84 -5.40 2.87 0.83
C ALA A 84 -4.49 2.76 -0.40
N LEU A 85 -4.34 3.85 -1.16
CA LEU A 85 -3.49 3.89 -2.36
C LEU A 85 -2.00 3.70 -2.01
N VAL A 86 -1.53 4.26 -0.89
CA VAL A 86 -0.16 4.07 -0.39
C VAL A 86 0.09 2.61 -0.02
N VAL A 87 -0.85 1.97 0.68
CA VAL A 87 -0.75 0.55 1.05
C VAL A 87 -0.70 -0.34 -0.19
N VAL A 88 -1.57 -0.11 -1.17
CA VAL A 88 -1.58 -0.90 -2.41
C VAL A 88 -0.30 -0.69 -3.22
N ALA A 89 0.19 0.56 -3.33
CA ALA A 89 1.45 0.86 -4.01
C ALA A 89 2.63 0.10 -3.38
N ALA A 90 2.69 0.04 -2.05
CA ALA A 90 3.73 -0.67 -1.32
C ALA A 90 3.68 -2.19 -1.56
N PHE A 91 2.47 -2.75 -1.58
CA PHE A 91 2.25 -4.16 -1.88
C PHE A 91 2.70 -4.51 -3.30
N GLU A 92 2.31 -3.71 -4.30
CA GLU A 92 2.80 -3.90 -5.67
C GLU A 92 4.32 -3.80 -5.75
N MET A 93 4.95 -2.87 -5.01
CA MET A 93 6.41 -2.77 -4.99
C MET A 93 7.07 -3.99 -4.36
N GLN A 94 6.48 -4.59 -3.33
CA GLN A 94 7.03 -5.76 -2.65
C GLN A 94 6.93 -7.05 -3.47
N GLU A 95 5.88 -7.22 -4.29
CA GLU A 95 5.76 -8.38 -5.18
C GLU A 95 6.77 -8.35 -6.34
N PHE A 96 7.37 -7.20 -6.65
CA PHE A 96 8.31 -7.00 -7.77
C PHE A 96 9.74 -6.57 -7.36
N ASP A 97 10.07 -6.52 -6.07
CA ASP A 97 11.44 -6.32 -5.53
C ASP A 97 12.15 -7.68 -5.37
#